data_AF-A0A7S2DXJ1-F1
#
_entry.id   AF-A0A7S2DXJ1-F1
#
_cell.length_a   1.000
_cell.length_b   1.000
_cell.length_c   1.000
_cell.angle_alpha   90.00
_cell.angle_beta   90.00
_cell.angle_gamma   90.00
#
_symmetry.space_group_name_H-M   'P 1'
#
loop_
_entity.id
_entity.type
_entity.pdbx_description
1 polymer ?
#
loop_
_entity_poly.entity_id
_entity_poly.type
_entity_poly.pdbx_seq_one_letter_code
_entity_poly.pdbx_strand_id
1 'polypeptide(L)'
;MEQFEAAKLEKVSGLLERILKRYSVDLGWVFVMLAHFSNEDEVISGQKKQLDELLRFGMGPADLCKGDCVEVAGLTAESGMTKLNGKRGFVGGFVEEKQAYAVKFPPENYYVDLKPEFLQKITDKDKVVNILSRAVAQCKQAKNDMKDMRAKATDKASFEKLRGDLLQSLCGGLCNRYHVDLGWFFGMLEHFSAEDPAIAEQKEEFWKLVAFDTGPMGLEKNE
;
A
#
# COMPACT_ATOMS: atom_id res chain seq x y z
N MET A 1 18.94 -16.52 -0.66
CA MET A 1 17.70 -16.66 0.14
C MET A 1 16.52 -15.95 -0.54
N GLU A 2 16.70 -14.74 -1.10
CA GLU A 2 15.65 -14.02 -1.85
C GLU A 2 15.11 -14.78 -3.09
N GLN A 3 16.01 -15.43 -3.84
CA GLN A 3 15.65 -16.33 -4.96
C GLN A 3 14.93 -17.60 -4.51
N PHE A 4 15.10 -18.04 -3.26
CA PHE A 4 14.51 -19.29 -2.76
C PHE A 4 13.03 -19.12 -2.42
N GLU A 5 12.67 -18.00 -1.78
CA GLU A 5 11.28 -17.69 -1.42
C GLU A 5 10.46 -17.21 -2.63
N ALA A 6 11.05 -16.43 -3.55
CA ALA A 6 10.41 -16.12 -4.83
C ALA A 6 10.14 -17.41 -5.62
N ALA A 7 11.11 -18.32 -5.66
CA ALA A 7 10.92 -19.65 -6.24
C ALA A 7 9.91 -20.50 -5.46
N LYS A 8 9.67 -20.27 -4.16
CA LYS A 8 8.70 -21.03 -3.35
C LYS A 8 7.27 -20.60 -3.64
N LEU A 9 6.99 -19.29 -3.63
CA LEU A 9 5.67 -18.74 -3.97
C LEU A 9 5.31 -19.01 -5.43
N GLU A 10 6.26 -18.81 -6.35
CA GLU A 10 6.11 -19.17 -7.76
C GLU A 10 5.93 -20.69 -7.95
N LYS A 11 6.59 -21.52 -7.13
CA LYS A 11 6.38 -22.97 -7.15
C LYS A 11 5.01 -23.33 -6.63
N VAL A 12 4.51 -22.75 -5.55
CA VAL A 12 3.20 -23.13 -4.99
C VAL A 12 2.07 -22.68 -5.91
N SER A 13 2.06 -21.42 -6.36
CA SER A 13 1.06 -20.96 -7.34
C SER A 13 1.19 -21.73 -8.65
N GLY A 14 2.40 -21.91 -9.17
CA GLY A 14 2.64 -22.66 -10.40
C GLY A 14 2.39 -24.17 -10.28
N LEU A 15 2.44 -24.75 -9.08
CA LEU A 15 2.02 -26.13 -8.79
C LEU A 15 0.50 -26.22 -8.74
N LEU A 16 -0.16 -25.30 -8.01
CA LEU A 16 -1.61 -25.24 -7.91
C LEU A 16 -2.23 -25.01 -9.29
N GLU A 17 -1.77 -24.02 -10.06
CA GLU A 17 -2.24 -23.78 -11.43
C GLU A 17 -2.05 -25.00 -12.33
N ARG A 18 -0.92 -25.71 -12.23
CA ARG A 18 -0.68 -26.93 -13.01
C ARG A 18 -1.64 -28.06 -12.64
N ILE A 19 -1.97 -28.20 -11.36
CA ILE A 19 -2.94 -29.19 -10.89
C ILE A 19 -4.34 -28.79 -11.37
N LEU A 20 -4.76 -27.55 -11.12
CA LEU A 20 -6.10 -27.04 -11.44
C LEU A 20 -6.37 -27.02 -12.95
N LYS A 21 -5.35 -26.73 -13.77
CA LYS A 21 -5.44 -26.79 -15.23
C LYS A 21 -5.82 -28.19 -15.75
N ARG A 22 -5.44 -29.28 -15.05
CA ARG A 22 -5.86 -30.65 -15.43
C ARG A 22 -7.36 -30.88 -15.27
N TYR A 23 -7.99 -30.09 -14.41
CA TYR A 23 -9.44 -30.14 -14.16
C TYR A 23 -10.19 -29.02 -14.89
N SER A 24 -9.50 -28.21 -15.72
CA SER A 24 -10.08 -27.03 -16.38
C SER A 24 -10.68 -26.02 -15.40
N VAL A 25 -10.08 -25.94 -14.21
CA VAL A 25 -10.50 -25.01 -13.14
C VAL A 25 -9.44 -23.92 -12.98
N ASP A 26 -9.86 -22.69 -12.77
CA ASP A 26 -8.96 -21.58 -12.43
C ASP A 26 -8.83 -21.39 -10.92
N LEU A 27 -7.68 -20.87 -10.50
CA LEU A 27 -7.36 -20.67 -9.07
C LEU A 27 -8.33 -19.70 -8.39
N GLY A 28 -8.82 -18.68 -9.12
CA GLY A 28 -9.80 -17.73 -8.61
C GLY A 28 -11.13 -18.40 -8.28
N TRP A 29 -11.63 -19.23 -9.19
CA TRP A 29 -12.83 -20.04 -8.96
C TRP A 29 -12.69 -20.95 -7.75
N VAL A 30 -11.55 -21.62 -7.57
CA VAL A 30 -11.32 -22.45 -6.37
C VAL A 30 -11.46 -21.64 -5.09
N PHE A 31 -10.85 -20.46 -5.01
CA PHE A 31 -10.97 -19.62 -3.82
C PHE A 31 -12.40 -19.14 -3.57
N VAL A 32 -13.14 -18.79 -4.62
CA VAL A 32 -14.56 -18.42 -4.51
C VAL A 32 -15.40 -19.59 -4.00
N MET A 33 -15.20 -20.79 -4.56
CA MET A 33 -15.92 -22.00 -4.14
C MET A 33 -15.55 -22.40 -2.72
N LEU A 34 -14.28 -22.37 -2.34
CA LEU A 34 -13.85 -22.61 -0.97
C LEU A 34 -14.49 -21.61 -0.01
N ALA A 35 -14.56 -20.32 -0.37
CA ALA A 35 -15.22 -19.32 0.47
C ALA A 35 -16.71 -19.62 0.66
N HIS A 36 -17.41 -20.03 -0.41
CA HIS A 36 -18.84 -20.31 -0.39
C HIS A 36 -19.18 -21.60 0.37
N PHE A 37 -18.55 -22.72 0.00
CA PHE A 37 -18.91 -24.04 0.51
C PHE A 37 -18.25 -24.41 1.84
N SER A 38 -17.20 -23.72 2.27
CA SER A 38 -16.52 -24.03 3.56
C SER A 38 -17.39 -23.86 4.80
N ASN A 39 -18.52 -23.16 4.70
CA ASN A 39 -19.48 -23.01 5.78
C ASN A 39 -20.55 -24.10 5.80
N GLU A 40 -20.74 -24.82 4.69
CA GLU A 40 -21.82 -25.79 4.50
C GLU A 40 -21.33 -27.24 4.54
N ASP A 41 -20.06 -27.49 4.18
CA ASP A 41 -19.48 -28.82 4.09
C ASP A 41 -18.22 -28.95 4.97
N GLU A 42 -18.26 -29.87 5.94
CA GLU A 42 -17.16 -30.11 6.89
C GLU A 42 -15.87 -30.59 6.23
N VAL A 43 -15.98 -31.38 5.14
CA VAL A 43 -14.80 -31.89 4.41
C VAL A 43 -14.12 -30.75 3.68
N ILE A 44 -14.89 -29.91 2.98
CA ILE A 44 -14.37 -28.72 2.29
C ILE A 44 -13.77 -27.74 3.30
N SER A 45 -14.42 -27.56 4.46
CA SER A 45 -13.91 -26.73 5.54
C SER A 45 -12.55 -27.22 6.07
N GLY A 46 -12.43 -28.54 6.30
CA GLY A 46 -11.18 -29.16 6.73
C GLY A 46 -10.05 -29.01 5.70
N GLN A 47 -10.34 -29.22 4.41
CA GLN A 47 -9.37 -29.05 3.33
C GLN A 47 -8.95 -27.58 3.15
N LYS A 48 -9.90 -26.64 3.25
CA LYS A 48 -9.60 -25.21 3.24
C LYS A 48 -8.67 -24.85 4.39
N LYS A 49 -8.93 -25.34 5.59
CA LYS A 49 -8.07 -25.10 6.75
C LYS A 49 -6.65 -25.63 6.53
N GLN A 50 -6.49 -26.82 5.97
CA GLN A 50 -5.18 -27.38 5.62
C GLN A 50 -4.47 -26.57 4.54
N LEU A 51 -5.21 -26.14 3.50
CA LEU A 51 -4.67 -25.26 2.46
C LEU A 51 -4.25 -23.91 3.04
N ASP A 52 -5.06 -23.32 3.91
CA ASP A 52 -4.76 -22.08 4.61
C ASP A 52 -3.54 -22.26 5.52
N GLU A 53 -3.38 -23.40 6.23
CA GLU A 53 -2.18 -23.71 7.02
C GLU A 53 -0.93 -23.85 6.14
N LEU A 54 -1.05 -24.45 4.95
CA LEU A 54 0.04 -24.55 3.97
C LEU A 54 0.39 -23.21 3.34
N LEU A 55 -0.61 -22.37 3.07
CA LEU A 55 -0.42 -21.00 2.56
C LEU A 55 0.14 -20.09 3.66
N ARG A 56 -0.23 -20.33 4.92
CA ARG A 56 0.35 -19.71 6.11
C ARG A 56 1.75 -20.22 6.42
N PHE A 57 2.22 -21.28 5.77
CA PHE A 57 3.59 -21.79 5.97
C PHE A 57 4.63 -20.78 5.45
N GLY A 58 5.07 -19.89 6.34
CA GLY A 58 5.93 -18.74 6.06
C GLY A 58 5.31 -17.38 6.44
N MET A 59 3.99 -17.35 6.68
CA MET A 59 3.32 -16.29 7.43
C MET A 59 3.52 -16.61 8.90
N GLY A 60 4.45 -15.91 9.56
CA GLY A 60 4.66 -16.09 11.00
C GLY A 60 3.39 -15.75 11.82
N PRO A 61 3.48 -15.77 13.15
CA PRO A 61 2.32 -15.70 14.05
C PRO A 61 1.50 -14.39 14.02
N ALA A 62 1.94 -13.35 13.30
CA ALA A 62 1.21 -12.08 13.16
C ALA A 62 0.54 -11.89 11.79
N ASP A 63 0.37 -12.96 11.00
CA ASP A 63 -0.19 -12.90 9.64
C ASP A 63 0.52 -11.88 8.73
N LEU A 64 1.82 -11.66 8.99
CA LEU A 64 2.69 -10.81 8.20
C LEU A 64 3.35 -11.62 7.08
N CYS A 65 3.22 -11.11 5.87
CA CYS A 65 3.84 -11.64 4.66
C CYS A 65 5.11 -10.87 4.32
N LYS A 66 6.04 -11.51 3.61
CA LYS A 66 7.17 -10.82 3.00
C LYS A 66 6.66 -9.69 2.09
N GLY A 67 7.24 -8.51 2.23
CA GLY A 67 6.84 -7.30 1.51
C GLY A 67 5.79 -6.45 2.24
N ASP A 68 5.15 -6.97 3.30
CA ASP A 68 4.24 -6.16 4.11
C ASP A 68 4.98 -4.96 4.72
N CYS A 69 4.34 -3.80 4.66
CA CYS A 69 4.82 -2.59 5.31
C CYS A 69 4.38 -2.62 6.77
N VAL A 70 5.34 -2.46 7.68
CA VAL A 70 5.10 -2.50 9.12
C VAL A 70 5.68 -1.25 9.79
N GLU A 71 5.03 -0.81 10.86
CA GLU A 71 5.56 0.19 11.79
C GLU A 71 5.99 -0.51 13.08
N VAL A 72 7.16 -0.14 13.60
CA VAL A 72 7.65 -0.68 14.87
C VAL A 72 7.02 0.09 16.02
N ALA A 73 6.47 -0.62 17.00
CA ALA A 73 5.86 -0.02 18.18
C ALA A 73 6.16 -0.85 19.43
N GLY A 74 6.04 -0.23 20.60
CA GLY A 74 6.08 -0.95 21.88
C GLY A 74 7.45 -1.43 22.36
N LEU A 75 8.55 -1.05 21.70
CA LEU A 75 9.90 -1.36 22.21
C LEU A 75 10.18 -0.57 23.50
N THR A 76 10.65 -1.26 24.54
CA THR A 76 11.00 -0.69 25.84
C THR A 76 12.50 -0.35 25.92
N ALA A 77 12.90 0.50 26.88
CA ALA A 77 14.30 0.91 27.08
C ALA A 77 15.26 -0.27 27.25
N GLU A 78 14.79 -1.36 27.85
CA GLU A 78 15.56 -2.60 28.10
C GLU A 78 16.01 -3.29 26.80
N SER A 79 15.26 -3.13 25.71
CA SER A 79 15.61 -3.70 24.41
C SER A 79 16.82 -3.04 23.74
N GLY A 80 17.22 -1.84 24.18
CA GLY A 80 18.23 -1.02 23.51
C GLY A 80 17.83 -0.54 22.10
N MET A 81 16.61 -0.83 21.66
CA MET A 81 16.11 -0.57 20.29
C MET A 81 14.99 0.46 20.25
N THR A 82 14.74 1.20 21.34
CA THR A 82 13.65 2.21 21.44
C THR A 82 13.66 3.25 20.32
N LYS A 83 14.82 3.55 19.75
CA LYS A 83 14.98 4.41 18.57
C LYS A 83 14.26 3.93 17.30
N LEU A 84 13.87 2.66 17.26
CA LEU A 84 13.11 2.07 16.16
C LEU A 84 11.61 2.31 16.29
N ASN A 85 11.07 2.68 17.46
CA ASN A 85 9.64 3.00 17.58
C ASN A 85 9.24 4.13 16.61
N GLY A 86 8.14 3.93 15.89
CA GLY A 86 7.66 4.81 14.83
C GLY A 86 8.44 4.72 13.51
N LYS A 87 9.51 3.91 13.45
CA LYS A 87 10.18 3.61 12.17
C LYS A 87 9.38 2.58 11.40
N ARG A 88 9.42 2.70 10.08
CA ARG A 88 8.73 1.82 9.15
C ARG A 88 9.72 0.98 8.38
N GLY A 89 9.34 -0.26 8.15
CA GLY A 89 10.14 -1.20 7.39
C GLY A 89 9.27 -2.18 6.63
N PHE A 90 9.93 -3.09 5.94
CA PHE A 90 9.30 -4.13 5.13
C PHE A 90 9.68 -5.49 5.66
N VAL A 91 8.70 -6.36 5.82
CA VAL A 91 8.96 -7.73 6.27
C VAL A 91 9.76 -8.45 5.19
N GLY A 92 10.95 -8.93 5.53
CA GLY A 92 11.80 -9.75 4.68
C GLY A 92 11.47 -11.24 4.73
N GLY A 93 10.86 -11.68 5.84
CA GLY A 93 10.45 -13.06 6.10
C GLY A 93 10.41 -13.34 7.60
N PHE A 94 9.81 -14.48 7.97
CA PHE A 94 9.83 -14.97 9.35
C PHE A 94 11.06 -15.84 9.59
N VAL A 95 11.77 -15.59 10.69
CA VAL A 95 12.96 -16.33 11.12
C VAL A 95 12.54 -17.26 12.26
N GLU A 96 12.24 -18.51 11.93
CA GLU A 96 11.70 -19.50 12.88
C GLU A 96 12.60 -19.70 14.10
N GLU A 97 13.91 -19.74 13.92
CA GLU A 97 14.88 -19.93 15.02
C GLU A 97 14.77 -18.82 16.09
N LYS A 98 14.44 -17.60 15.68
CA LYS A 98 14.36 -16.43 16.56
C LYS A 98 12.93 -16.08 16.95
N GLN A 99 11.95 -16.75 16.36
CA GLN A 99 10.53 -16.41 16.45
C GLN A 99 10.29 -14.92 16.19
N ALA A 100 10.95 -14.39 15.16
CA ALA A 100 10.99 -12.97 14.84
C ALA A 100 10.91 -12.75 13.32
N TYR A 101 10.43 -11.59 12.90
CA TYR A 101 10.44 -11.18 11.50
C TYR A 101 11.70 -10.37 11.20
N ALA A 102 12.41 -10.73 10.14
CA ALA A 102 13.51 -9.93 9.62
C ALA A 102 12.93 -8.70 8.90
N VAL A 103 12.94 -7.53 9.52
CA VAL A 103 12.37 -6.29 8.96
C VAL A 103 13.47 -5.44 8.34
N LYS A 104 13.29 -5.11 7.06
CA LYS A 104 14.18 -4.26 6.26
C LYS A 104 13.82 -2.78 6.43
N PHE A 105 14.75 -1.96 6.88
CA PHE A 105 14.55 -0.52 7.04
C PHE A 105 15.23 0.29 5.90
N PRO A 106 14.47 1.08 5.14
CA PRO A 106 15.03 2.05 4.20
C PRO A 106 15.48 3.35 4.91
N PRO A 107 16.41 4.12 4.32
CA PRO A 107 17.11 3.86 3.06
C PRO A 107 18.33 2.94 3.19
N GLU A 108 18.85 2.69 4.39
CA GLU A 108 20.13 2.00 4.60
C GLU A 108 20.07 0.49 4.32
N ASN A 109 18.88 -0.07 4.07
CA ASN A 109 18.65 -1.46 3.67
C ASN A 109 19.21 -2.51 4.66
N TYR A 110 19.26 -2.20 5.95
CA TYR A 110 19.61 -3.16 7.00
C TYR A 110 18.37 -3.92 7.47
N TYR A 111 18.60 -5.14 7.97
CA TYR A 111 17.57 -6.00 8.56
C TYR A 111 17.68 -6.02 10.08
N VAL A 112 16.54 -5.99 10.76
CA VAL A 112 16.44 -6.20 12.20
C VAL A 112 15.41 -7.28 12.47
N ASP A 113 15.77 -8.26 13.29
CA ASP A 113 14.85 -9.30 13.72
C ASP A 113 13.96 -8.73 14.84
N LEU A 114 12.68 -8.54 14.54
CA LEU A 114 11.70 -7.97 15.45
C LEU A 114 10.62 -8.99 15.76
N LYS A 115 10.28 -9.12 17.03
CA LYS A 115 9.21 -9.99 17.46
C LYS A 115 7.85 -9.48 16.96
N PRO A 116 6.88 -10.38 16.72
CA PRO A 116 5.57 -10.02 16.19
C PRO A 116 4.85 -8.94 17.01
N GLU A 117 4.96 -8.98 18.34
CA GLU A 117 4.30 -8.02 19.25
C GLU A 117 4.79 -6.57 19.09
N PHE A 118 5.95 -6.36 18.46
CA PHE A 118 6.51 -5.02 18.20
C PHE A 118 6.21 -4.50 16.80
N LEU A 119 5.42 -5.22 16.01
CA LEU A 119 5.12 -4.87 14.63
C LEU A 119 3.64 -4.60 14.44
N GLN A 120 3.33 -3.45 13.85
CA GLN A 120 1.99 -3.08 13.43
C GLN A 120 1.93 -3.08 11.91
N LYS A 121 1.08 -3.93 11.32
CA LYS A 121 0.85 -3.96 9.87
C LYS A 121 0.21 -2.64 9.45
N ILE A 122 0.81 -1.97 8.47
CA ILE A 122 0.21 -0.80 7.83
C ILE A 122 -0.64 -1.31 6.67
N THR A 123 -1.97 -1.17 6.79
CA THR A 123 -2.89 -1.60 5.74
C THR A 123 -2.83 -0.65 4.54
N ASP A 124 -3.35 -1.09 3.40
CA ASP A 124 -3.42 -0.23 2.21
C ASP A 124 -4.31 1.00 2.45
N LYS A 125 -5.37 0.85 3.25
CA LYS A 125 -6.21 1.96 3.70
C LYS A 125 -5.39 2.97 4.51
N ASP A 126 -4.57 2.50 5.45
CA ASP A 126 -3.70 3.37 6.25
C ASP A 126 -2.66 4.09 5.38
N LYS A 127 -2.10 3.42 4.36
CA LYS A 127 -1.20 4.05 3.40
C LYS A 127 -1.91 5.20 2.69
N VAL A 128 -3.11 4.96 2.15
CA VAL A 128 -3.91 5.97 1.44
C VAL A 128 -4.22 7.15 2.35
N VAL A 129 -4.75 6.92 3.55
CA VAL A 129 -5.08 7.97 4.52
C VAL A 129 -3.85 8.81 4.87
N ASN A 130 -2.71 8.16 5.13
CA ASN A 130 -1.50 8.86 5.52
C ASN A 130 -0.83 9.62 4.35
N ILE A 131 -0.94 9.12 3.11
CA ILE A 131 -0.48 9.85 1.92
C ILE A 131 -1.38 11.05 1.69
N LEU A 132 -2.70 10.84 1.66
CA LEU A 132 -3.71 11.86 1.37
C LEU A 132 -3.64 13.03 2.36
N SER A 133 -3.66 12.74 3.66
CA SER A 133 -3.57 13.77 4.70
C SER A 133 -2.32 14.66 4.58
N ARG A 134 -1.17 14.04 4.28
CA ARG A 134 0.09 14.77 4.06
C ARG A 134 0.09 15.56 2.76
N ALA A 135 -0.45 14.98 1.69
CA ALA A 135 -0.58 15.65 0.40
C ALA A 135 -1.48 16.89 0.52
N VAL A 136 -2.62 16.79 1.22
CA VAL A 136 -3.50 17.93 1.53
C VAL A 136 -2.74 19.01 2.32
N ALA A 137 -1.99 18.64 3.35
CA ALA A 137 -1.21 19.59 4.14
C ALA A 137 -0.15 20.32 3.29
N GLN A 138 0.55 19.60 2.42
CA GLN A 138 1.54 20.19 1.51
C GLN A 138 0.88 21.08 0.45
N CYS A 139 -0.28 20.68 -0.11
CA CYS A 139 -1.07 21.53 -1.00
C CYS A 139 -1.48 22.84 -0.32
N LYS A 140 -1.92 22.79 0.95
CA LYS A 140 -2.27 24.00 1.71
C LYS A 140 -1.07 24.94 1.86
N GLN A 141 0.13 24.40 2.09
CA GLN A 141 1.37 25.18 2.18
C GLN A 141 1.80 25.76 0.83
N ALA A 142 1.69 24.97 -0.25
CA ALA A 142 2.08 25.35 -1.60
C ALA A 142 1.02 26.23 -2.31
N LYS A 143 -0.07 26.62 -1.65
CA LYS A 143 -1.22 27.31 -2.26
C LYS A 143 -0.82 28.56 -3.06
N ASN A 144 0.14 29.33 -2.56
CA ASN A 144 0.60 30.54 -3.26
C ASN A 144 1.45 30.20 -4.48
N ASP A 145 2.39 29.26 -4.35
CA ASP A 145 3.22 28.79 -5.47
C ASP A 145 2.36 28.26 -6.63
N MET A 146 1.27 27.56 -6.28
CA MET A 146 0.32 27.05 -7.26
C MET A 146 -0.48 28.16 -7.97
N LYS A 147 -0.82 29.26 -7.29
CA LYS A 147 -1.40 30.45 -7.94
C LYS A 147 -0.42 31.08 -8.93
N ASP A 148 0.85 31.19 -8.53
CA ASP A 148 1.89 31.76 -9.38
C ASP A 148 2.16 30.88 -10.61
N MET A 149 2.12 29.55 -10.46
CA MET A 149 2.21 28.62 -11.59
C MET A 149 1.06 28.79 -12.57
N ARG A 150 -0.18 29.00 -12.08
CA ARG A 150 -1.33 29.26 -12.95
C ARG A 150 -1.16 30.56 -13.74
N ALA A 151 -0.68 31.63 -13.10
CA ALA A 151 -0.43 32.90 -13.79
C ALA A 151 0.64 32.79 -14.89
N LYS A 152 1.56 31.81 -14.78
CA LYS A 152 2.61 31.54 -15.77
C LYS A 152 2.16 30.63 -16.91
N ALA A 153 1.05 29.90 -16.76
CA ALA A 153 0.56 29.00 -17.80
C ALA A 153 -0.09 29.80 -18.93
N THR A 154 0.37 29.59 -20.16
CA THR A 154 -0.11 30.29 -21.36
C THR A 154 -1.38 29.68 -21.92
N ASP A 155 -1.61 28.39 -21.64
CA ASP A 155 -2.69 27.60 -22.20
C ASP A 155 -3.02 26.41 -21.28
N LYS A 156 -4.08 25.68 -21.64
CA LYS A 156 -4.54 24.51 -20.86
C LYS A 156 -3.51 23.39 -20.79
N ALA A 157 -2.75 23.15 -21.86
CA ALA A 157 -1.81 22.03 -21.93
C ALA A 157 -0.57 22.29 -21.05
N SER A 158 -0.05 23.51 -21.07
CA SER A 158 1.03 23.94 -20.17
C SER A 158 0.61 23.88 -18.70
N PHE A 159 -0.63 24.30 -18.39
CA PHE A 159 -1.17 24.15 -17.04
C PHE A 159 -1.27 22.69 -16.58
N GLU A 160 -1.82 21.80 -17.41
CA GLU A 160 -1.93 20.37 -17.11
C GLU A 160 -0.56 19.72 -16.85
N LYS A 161 0.45 20.12 -17.63
CA LYS A 161 1.83 19.69 -17.40
C LYS A 161 2.37 20.16 -16.04
N LEU A 162 2.25 21.46 -15.73
CA LEU A 162 2.68 22.02 -14.45
C LEU A 162 1.95 21.36 -13.27
N ARG A 163 0.66 21.07 -13.44
CA ARG A 163 -0.15 20.34 -12.45
C ARG A 163 0.37 18.93 -12.25
N GLY A 164 0.71 18.21 -13.32
CA GLY A 164 1.33 16.89 -13.25
C GLY A 164 2.66 16.91 -12.49
N ASP A 165 3.54 17.86 -12.83
CA ASP A 165 4.85 18.02 -12.18
C ASP A 165 4.71 18.35 -10.69
N LEU A 166 3.76 19.22 -10.34
CA LEU A 166 3.41 19.53 -8.96
C LEU A 166 2.88 18.30 -8.21
N LEU A 167 1.94 17.55 -8.79
CA LEU A 167 1.42 16.33 -8.18
C LEU A 167 2.53 15.31 -7.94
N GLN A 168 3.45 15.17 -8.91
CA GLN A 168 4.64 14.34 -8.76
C GLN A 168 5.54 14.83 -7.63
N SER A 169 5.73 16.14 -7.48
CA SER A 169 6.54 16.74 -6.41
C SER A 169 5.94 16.52 -5.02
N LEU A 170 4.63 16.79 -4.88
CA LEU A 170 3.90 16.67 -3.61
C LEU A 170 3.71 15.20 -3.20
N CYS A 171 3.15 14.41 -4.10
CA CYS A 171 2.73 13.04 -3.80
C CYS A 171 3.85 12.03 -4.07
N GLY A 172 4.72 12.24 -5.06
CA GLY A 172 5.73 11.24 -5.43
C GLY A 172 6.70 10.91 -4.29
N GLY A 173 7.16 11.92 -3.54
CA GLY A 173 7.98 11.70 -2.35
C GLY A 173 7.23 10.98 -1.22
N LEU A 174 5.91 11.16 -1.11
CA LEU A 174 5.08 10.46 -0.13
C LEU A 174 4.82 9.02 -0.56
N CYS A 175 4.40 8.78 -1.80
CA CYS A 175 4.19 7.48 -2.41
C CYS A 175 5.45 6.59 -2.31
N ASN A 176 6.62 7.16 -2.63
CA ASN A 176 7.90 6.45 -2.49
C ASN A 176 8.18 5.97 -1.06
N ARG A 177 7.78 6.74 -0.02
CA ARG A 177 7.96 6.32 1.38
C ARG A 177 7.12 5.11 1.76
N TYR A 178 5.99 4.89 1.08
CA TYR A 178 5.15 3.72 1.26
C TYR A 178 5.37 2.65 0.19
N HIS A 179 6.35 2.85 -0.70
CA HIS A 179 6.67 1.96 -1.81
C HIS A 179 5.46 1.66 -2.71
N VAL A 180 4.68 2.70 -2.98
CA VAL A 180 3.57 2.65 -3.93
C VAL A 180 3.84 3.67 -5.03
N ASP A 181 3.33 3.41 -6.24
CA ASP A 181 3.33 4.41 -7.30
C ASP A 181 2.07 5.30 -7.23
N LEU A 182 2.08 6.41 -7.98
CA LEU A 182 0.95 7.34 -8.00
C LEU A 182 -0.32 6.72 -8.58
N GLY A 183 -0.19 5.86 -9.59
CA GLY A 183 -1.33 5.18 -10.21
C GLY A 183 -2.03 4.26 -9.20
N TRP A 184 -1.25 3.47 -8.46
CA TRP A 184 -1.76 2.68 -7.34
C TRP A 184 -2.46 3.54 -6.30
N PHE A 185 -1.83 4.64 -5.86
CA PHE A 185 -2.40 5.52 -4.85
C PHE A 185 -3.75 6.08 -5.28
N PHE A 186 -3.86 6.61 -6.51
CA PHE A 186 -5.13 7.15 -7.00
C PHE A 186 -6.18 6.05 -7.20
N GLY A 187 -5.81 4.86 -7.68
CA GLY A 187 -6.74 3.73 -7.79
C GLY A 187 -7.33 3.30 -6.44
N MET A 188 -6.48 3.19 -5.42
CA MET A 188 -6.93 2.85 -4.06
C MET A 188 -7.68 3.99 -3.39
N LEU A 189 -7.33 5.24 -3.67
CA LEU A 189 -8.05 6.41 -3.19
C LEU A 189 -9.49 6.42 -3.69
N GLU A 190 -9.71 6.11 -4.98
CA GLU A 190 -11.07 5.96 -5.54
C GLU A 190 -11.84 4.86 -4.80
N HIS A 191 -11.25 3.67 -4.69
CA HIS A 191 -11.86 2.51 -4.02
C HIS A 191 -12.25 2.82 -2.57
N PHE A 192 -11.32 3.29 -1.74
CA PHE A 192 -11.61 3.57 -0.33
C PHE A 192 -12.48 4.80 -0.12
N SER A 193 -12.50 5.77 -1.04
CA SER A 193 -13.42 6.91 -0.95
C SER A 193 -14.88 6.52 -1.18
N ALA A 194 -15.14 5.41 -1.89
CA ALA A 194 -16.49 4.88 -2.05
C ALA A 194 -17.02 4.22 -0.76
N GLU A 195 -16.12 3.73 0.08
CA GLU A 195 -16.45 2.99 1.30
C GLU A 195 -16.38 3.85 2.57
N ASP A 196 -15.52 4.87 2.59
CA ASP A 196 -15.24 5.69 3.77
C ASP A 196 -15.49 7.19 3.50
N PRO A 197 -16.55 7.78 4.10
CA PRO A 197 -16.88 9.19 3.91
C PRO A 197 -15.78 10.16 4.33
N ALA A 198 -14.96 9.82 5.33
CA ALA A 198 -13.87 10.69 5.78
C ALA A 198 -12.75 10.76 4.74
N ILE A 199 -12.47 9.63 4.06
CA ILE A 199 -11.53 9.60 2.93
C ILE A 199 -12.11 10.37 1.74
N ALA A 200 -13.41 10.24 1.48
CA ALA A 200 -14.10 10.99 0.43
C ALA A 200 -13.99 12.51 0.63
N GLU A 201 -14.22 13.00 1.86
CA GLU A 201 -14.10 14.42 2.20
C GLU A 201 -12.67 14.94 1.99
N GLN A 202 -11.65 14.21 2.49
CA GLN A 202 -10.25 14.60 2.30
C GLN A 202 -9.82 14.56 0.83
N LYS A 203 -10.33 13.59 0.06
CA LYS A 203 -10.11 13.49 -1.39
C LYS A 203 -10.71 14.70 -2.09
N GLU A 204 -11.93 15.10 -1.75
CA GLU A 204 -12.56 16.28 -2.31
C GLU A 204 -11.77 17.55 -1.95
N GLU A 205 -11.29 17.68 -0.70
CA GLU A 205 -10.43 18.77 -0.30
C GLU A 205 -9.12 18.80 -1.10
N PHE A 206 -8.46 17.65 -1.24
CA PHE A 206 -7.25 17.50 -2.05
C PHE A 206 -7.50 17.97 -3.48
N TRP A 207 -8.56 17.49 -4.11
CA TRP A 207 -8.90 17.88 -5.47
C TRP A 207 -9.32 19.34 -5.58
N LYS A 208 -10.01 19.93 -4.60
CA LYS A 208 -10.28 21.37 -4.59
C LYS A 208 -8.99 22.20 -4.57
N LEU A 209 -7.99 21.76 -3.80
CA LEU A 209 -6.70 22.42 -3.72
C LEU A 209 -5.89 22.29 -5.00
N VAL A 210 -5.99 21.15 -5.70
CA VAL A 210 -5.20 20.86 -6.91
C VAL A 210 -5.91 21.30 -8.20
N ALA A 211 -7.24 21.18 -8.25
CA ALA A 211 -8.03 21.48 -9.43
C ALA A 211 -8.10 22.98 -9.72
N PHE A 212 -7.78 23.84 -8.73
CA PHE A 212 -7.85 25.29 -8.79
C PHE A 212 -9.04 25.73 -9.61
N ASP A 213 -10.22 25.81 -8.97
CA ASP A 213 -11.47 26.36 -9.51
C ASP A 213 -11.37 26.67 -11.01
N THR A 214 -11.75 25.70 -11.85
CA THR A 214 -11.64 25.73 -13.32
C THR A 214 -12.60 26.74 -13.94
N GLY A 215 -12.92 27.81 -13.20
CA GLY A 215 -13.53 29.01 -13.71
C GLY A 215 -12.81 29.42 -15.01
N PRO A 216 -13.58 29.93 -15.98
CA PRO A 216 -13.09 30.18 -17.33
C PRO A 216 -11.77 30.93 -17.23
N MET A 217 -10.69 30.32 -17.77
CA MET A 217 -9.47 31.09 -18.02
C MET A 217 -9.94 32.27 -18.83
N GLY A 218 -9.82 33.48 -18.28
CA GLY A 218 -10.28 34.74 -18.85
C GLY A 218 -9.52 35.09 -20.12
N LEU A 219 -9.57 34.21 -21.11
CA LEU A 219 -9.36 34.46 -22.51
C LEU A 219 -10.61 35.23 -22.97
N GLU A 220 -10.83 36.40 -22.39
CA GLU A 220 -11.64 37.41 -23.04
C GLU A 220 -10.94 37.65 -24.38
N LYS A 221 -11.64 37.27 -25.44
CA LYS A 221 -11.22 37.53 -26.81
C LYS A 221 -11.04 39.04 -26.92
N ASN A 222 -9.80 39.49 -27.01
CA ASN A 222 -9.52 40.80 -27.60
C ASN A 222 -9.90 40.67 -29.08
N GLU A 223 -11.16 40.95 -29.38
CA GLU A 223 -11.65 41.27 -30.73
C GLU A 223 -11.26 42.70 -31.11
#